data_AF-A0A522X2Q8-F1
#
_entry.id   AF-A0A522X2Q8-F1
#
_cell.length_a   1.000
_cell.length_b   1.000
_cell.length_c   1.000
_cell.angle_alpha   90.00
_cell.angle_beta   90.00
_cell.angle_gamma   90.00
#
_symmetry.space_group_name_H-M   'P 1'
#
loop_
_entity.id
_entity.type
_entity.pdbx_description
1 polymer ?
#
loop_
_entity_poly.entity_id
_entity_poly.type
_entity_poly.pdbx_seq_one_letter_code
_entity_poly.pdbx_strand_id
1 'polypeptide(L)'
;MKLQFATRSSILALYGMLMLASPASAFDLLGTLKEVATQNAGNIAKEVASESIRNAAVKEDAAQSAETVAEEAPASKSLAVTAINPEDLISYSNTVVVPTAYVKLLVEGSAFVSQKGGYQIGKSANAVNASAKYKVVGIDKKLAQDIARQAYDDFVAKLRAAGYTVLTYNDIRDRDFVMSAEREKADANWGLPVENSRAGDQIYIVAAPSDEQHFMSGMNSGVFNQFVSLGKPKFKDATVIIPQYTITAPQVWGKADASYSTISAAINTAPGMQLQSATAPWMGAPVVRIMHGIPGLTTKGAIKISDKVGELVKAADEPTAASTTANVLNAGLQGLALLTGAGTIKQNASEYTFTIDRNAYASAALRGAGDFNARMAEVAAAAKK
;
A
#
# COMPACT_ATOMS: atom_id res chain seq x y z
N MET A 1 -36.11 -34.59 -23.63
CA MET A 1 -35.16 -33.62 -23.04
C MET A 1 -33.78 -34.28 -22.95
N LYS A 2 -33.05 -34.31 -24.09
CA LYS A 2 -31.70 -34.87 -24.23
C LYS A 2 -31.05 -34.14 -25.40
N LEU A 3 -30.02 -33.33 -25.13
CA LEU A 3 -28.85 -33.03 -25.97
C LEU A 3 -28.28 -31.70 -25.49
N GLN A 4 -27.15 -31.72 -24.78
CA GLN A 4 -26.07 -30.73 -24.88
C GLN A 4 -24.82 -31.31 -24.20
N PHE A 5 -24.15 -32.22 -24.91
CA PHE A 5 -22.78 -32.66 -24.64
C PHE A 5 -22.18 -33.05 -25.99
N ALA A 6 -21.63 -32.10 -26.75
CA ALA A 6 -20.80 -32.39 -27.93
C ALA A 6 -20.20 -31.11 -28.54
N THR A 7 -19.15 -30.52 -27.94
CA THR A 7 -18.42 -29.39 -28.58
C THR A 7 -16.91 -29.54 -28.62
N ARG A 8 -16.33 -30.69 -28.24
CA ARG A 8 -14.90 -30.98 -28.52
C ARG A 8 -14.64 -32.29 -29.26
N SER A 9 -15.48 -33.32 -29.12
CA SER A 9 -15.39 -34.51 -29.99
C SER A 9 -15.85 -34.26 -31.44
N SER A 10 -16.65 -33.22 -31.67
CA SER A 10 -17.27 -32.94 -32.98
C SER A 10 -16.29 -32.34 -34.00
N ILE A 11 -15.25 -31.63 -33.56
CA ILE A 11 -14.27 -30.98 -34.46
C ILE A 11 -13.26 -32.00 -35.00
N LEU A 12 -12.83 -32.97 -34.19
CA LEU A 12 -11.97 -34.07 -34.65
C LEU A 12 -12.75 -35.09 -35.51
N ALA A 13 -14.03 -35.34 -35.22
CA ALA A 13 -14.88 -36.18 -36.07
C ALA A 13 -15.16 -35.54 -37.45
N LEU A 14 -15.27 -34.20 -37.53
CA LEU A 14 -15.44 -33.48 -38.80
C LEU A 14 -14.20 -33.57 -39.70
N TYR A 15 -13.00 -33.53 -39.12
CA TYR A 15 -11.74 -33.69 -39.88
C TYR A 15 -11.58 -35.11 -40.46
N GLY A 16 -12.08 -36.13 -39.76
CA GLY A 16 -12.10 -37.50 -40.26
C GLY A 16 -13.11 -37.74 -41.39
N MET A 17 -14.29 -37.10 -41.34
CA MET A 17 -15.32 -37.21 -42.38
C MET A 17 -14.97 -36.47 -43.68
N LEU A 18 -14.19 -35.38 -43.60
CA LEU A 18 -13.78 -34.61 -44.79
C LEU A 18 -12.80 -35.38 -45.70
N MET A 19 -12.13 -36.40 -45.18
CA MET A 19 -11.19 -37.25 -45.93
C MET A 19 -11.86 -38.41 -46.70
N LEU A 20 -13.15 -38.67 -46.47
CA LEU A 20 -13.88 -39.81 -47.04
C LEU A 20 -15.14 -39.41 -47.84
N ALA A 21 -15.42 -38.12 -47.99
CA ALA A 21 -16.59 -37.63 -48.70
C ALA A 21 -16.33 -37.47 -50.21
N SER A 22 -17.25 -37.94 -51.05
CA SER A 22 -17.25 -37.66 -52.48
C SER A 22 -17.35 -36.14 -52.75
N PRO A 23 -16.86 -35.62 -53.89
CA PRO A 23 -16.87 -34.19 -54.19
C PRO A 23 -18.26 -33.53 -54.12
N ALA A 24 -19.34 -34.30 -54.33
CA ALA A 24 -20.71 -33.81 -54.26
C ALA A 24 -21.20 -33.54 -52.83
N SER A 25 -20.73 -34.29 -51.82
CA SER A 25 -21.13 -34.14 -50.41
C SER A 25 -20.28 -33.14 -49.62
N ALA A 26 -19.14 -32.71 -50.16
CA ALA A 26 -18.32 -31.65 -49.57
C ALA A 26 -18.92 -30.25 -49.76
N PHE A 27 -19.64 -30.01 -50.86
CA PHE A 27 -20.28 -28.71 -51.15
C PHE A 27 -21.48 -28.43 -50.24
N ASP A 28 -22.25 -29.46 -49.88
CA ASP A 28 -23.41 -29.34 -48.98
C ASP A 28 -22.99 -29.10 -47.51
N LEU A 29 -21.84 -29.68 -47.12
CA LEU A 29 -21.22 -29.46 -45.82
C LEU A 29 -20.65 -28.03 -45.65
N LEU A 30 -20.13 -27.45 -46.73
CA LEU A 30 -19.64 -26.06 -46.76
C LEU A 30 -20.79 -25.04 -46.69
N GLY A 31 -21.93 -25.35 -47.33
CA GLY A 31 -23.15 -24.53 -47.23
C GLY A 31 -23.69 -24.47 -45.80
N THR A 32 -23.83 -25.63 -45.16
CA THR A 32 -24.30 -25.74 -43.77
C THR A 32 -23.32 -25.13 -42.75
N LEU A 33 -22.01 -25.24 -42.95
CA LEU A 33 -21.01 -24.56 -42.10
C LEU A 33 -21.08 -23.03 -42.22
N LYS A 34 -21.32 -22.50 -43.42
CA LYS A 34 -21.49 -21.06 -43.65
C LYS A 34 -22.76 -20.53 -42.99
N GLU A 35 -23.84 -21.31 -43.00
CA GLU A 35 -25.11 -20.97 -42.36
C GLU A 35 -25.00 -20.97 -40.82
N VAL A 36 -24.32 -21.97 -40.24
CA VAL A 36 -24.04 -22.03 -38.78
C VAL A 36 -23.10 -20.90 -38.34
N ALA A 37 -22.08 -20.56 -39.13
CA ALA A 37 -21.19 -19.44 -38.83
C ALA A 37 -21.93 -18.09 -38.86
N THR A 38 -22.88 -17.92 -39.81
CA THR A 38 -23.69 -16.70 -39.93
C THR A 38 -24.70 -16.59 -38.79
N GLN A 39 -25.32 -17.69 -38.36
CA GLN A 39 -26.21 -17.73 -37.19
C GLN A 39 -25.47 -17.42 -35.88
N ASN A 40 -24.27 -17.97 -35.68
CA ASN A 40 -23.46 -17.69 -34.49
C ASN A 40 -22.98 -16.24 -34.44
N ALA A 41 -22.57 -15.67 -35.58
CA ALA A 41 -22.21 -14.24 -35.65
C ALA A 41 -23.41 -13.33 -35.32
N GLY A 42 -24.62 -13.68 -35.77
CA GLY A 42 -25.84 -12.95 -35.45
C GLY A 42 -26.23 -13.03 -33.97
N ASN A 43 -26.00 -14.16 -33.31
CA ASN A 43 -26.28 -14.33 -31.88
C ASN A 43 -25.27 -13.59 -30.99
N ILE A 44 -23.99 -13.63 -31.33
CA ILE A 44 -22.94 -12.88 -30.63
C ILE A 44 -23.17 -11.35 -30.76
N ALA A 45 -23.53 -10.88 -31.95
CA ALA A 45 -23.85 -9.47 -32.17
C ALA A 45 -25.07 -9.00 -31.36
N LYS A 46 -26.09 -9.87 -31.20
CA LYS A 46 -27.26 -9.58 -30.34
C LYS A 46 -26.91 -9.58 -28.85
N GLU A 47 -26.02 -10.46 -28.41
CA GLU A 47 -25.58 -10.54 -27.01
C GLU A 47 -24.74 -9.31 -26.62
N VAL A 48 -23.80 -8.90 -27.50
CA VAL A 48 -22.99 -7.68 -27.33
C VAL A 48 -23.85 -6.41 -27.37
N ALA A 49 -24.86 -6.35 -28.24
CA ALA A 49 -25.82 -5.23 -28.26
C ALA A 49 -26.67 -5.20 -26.97
N SER A 50 -27.06 -6.36 -26.44
CA SER A 50 -27.83 -6.45 -25.20
C SER A 50 -27.01 -6.08 -23.94
N GLU A 51 -25.71 -6.38 -23.91
CA GLU A 51 -24.79 -5.93 -22.86
C GLU A 51 -24.48 -4.43 -22.94
N SER A 52 -24.36 -3.87 -24.15
CA SER A 52 -24.16 -2.44 -24.35
C SER A 52 -25.37 -1.61 -23.86
N ILE A 53 -26.59 -2.10 -24.08
CA ILE A 53 -27.83 -1.46 -23.59
C ILE A 53 -27.95 -1.62 -22.06
N ARG A 54 -27.58 -2.78 -21.48
CA ARG A 54 -27.55 -2.97 -20.01
C ARG A 54 -26.52 -2.06 -19.32
N ASN A 55 -25.35 -1.86 -19.93
CA ASN A 55 -24.32 -0.97 -19.39
C ASN A 55 -24.67 0.53 -19.54
N ALA A 56 -25.50 0.89 -20.54
CA ALA A 56 -26.05 2.24 -20.66
C ALA A 56 -27.12 2.52 -19.58
N ALA A 57 -28.00 1.54 -19.30
CA ALA A 57 -29.02 1.67 -18.26
C ALA A 57 -28.44 1.75 -16.83
N VAL A 58 -27.32 1.07 -16.56
CA VAL A 58 -26.59 1.18 -15.28
C VAL A 58 -25.87 2.54 -15.14
N LYS A 59 -25.57 3.23 -16.25
CA LYS A 59 -24.95 4.57 -16.25
C LYS A 59 -25.94 5.70 -15.96
N GLU A 60 -27.22 5.54 -16.30
CA GLU A 60 -28.27 6.52 -16.00
C GLU A 60 -28.77 6.42 -14.55
N ASP A 61 -28.86 5.21 -13.98
CA ASP A 61 -29.29 5.00 -12.59
C ASP A 61 -28.19 5.40 -11.56
N ALA A 62 -26.92 5.39 -11.99
CA ALA A 62 -25.79 5.88 -11.19
C ALA A 62 -25.66 7.42 -11.18
N ALA A 63 -26.33 8.13 -12.11
CA ALA A 63 -26.28 9.59 -12.20
C ALA A 63 -27.32 10.30 -11.32
N GLN A 64 -28.29 9.56 -10.76
CA GLN A 64 -29.38 10.12 -9.94
C GLN A 64 -29.25 9.87 -8.43
N SER A 65 -28.08 9.36 -7.99
CA SER A 65 -27.71 9.23 -6.57
C SER A 65 -26.62 10.22 -6.14
N ALA A 66 -26.29 11.19 -6.98
CA ALA A 66 -25.25 12.19 -6.75
C ALA A 66 -25.87 13.54 -6.35
N GLU A 67 -26.60 13.58 -5.23
CA GLU A 67 -26.90 14.84 -4.58
C GLU A 67 -27.07 14.66 -3.06
N THR A 68 -26.38 15.52 -2.30
CA THR A 68 -26.38 15.64 -0.84
C THR A 68 -25.53 14.64 -0.04
N VAL A 69 -24.20 14.74 -0.14
CA VAL A 69 -23.37 14.70 1.07
C VAL A 69 -22.85 16.11 1.27
N ALA A 70 -23.51 16.82 2.17
CA ALA A 70 -23.09 18.11 2.64
C ALA A 70 -21.64 18.02 3.13
N GLU A 71 -20.86 19.01 2.71
CA GLU A 71 -19.58 19.40 3.23
C GLU A 71 -19.65 19.53 4.76
N GLU A 72 -19.27 18.47 5.46
CA GLU A 72 -18.82 18.55 6.84
C GLU A 72 -17.36 18.11 6.81
N ALA A 73 -16.46 19.09 6.71
CA ALA A 73 -15.07 18.85 7.05
C ALA A 73 -15.05 18.22 8.44
N PRO A 74 -14.61 16.96 8.62
CA PRO A 74 -14.44 16.46 9.96
C PRO A 74 -13.29 17.27 10.55
N ALA A 75 -13.63 18.16 11.48
CA ALA A 75 -12.68 18.69 12.45
C ALA A 75 -11.78 17.52 12.89
N SER A 76 -10.47 17.72 12.82
CA SER A 76 -9.47 16.69 13.05
C SER A 76 -9.88 15.83 14.25
N LYS A 77 -10.18 14.54 14.04
CA LYS A 77 -10.10 13.59 15.14
C LYS A 77 -8.70 13.79 15.72
N SER A 78 -8.63 14.24 16.97
CA SER A 78 -7.35 14.51 17.62
C SER A 78 -6.42 13.31 17.42
N LEU A 79 -5.24 13.56 16.88
CA LEU A 79 -4.25 12.54 16.60
C LEU A 79 -3.96 11.76 17.89
N ALA A 80 -4.45 10.53 17.95
CA ALA A 80 -4.36 9.69 19.13
C ALA A 80 -2.92 9.16 19.26
N VAL A 81 -2.26 9.51 20.36
CA VAL A 81 -0.86 9.17 20.63
C VAL A 81 -0.73 8.43 21.96
N THR A 82 0.35 7.66 22.08
CA THR A 82 0.83 7.05 23.32
C THR A 82 2.22 7.58 23.60
N ALA A 83 2.42 8.18 24.77
CA ALA A 83 3.72 8.59 25.28
C ALA A 83 4.24 7.56 26.28
N ILE A 84 5.51 7.19 26.18
CA ILE A 84 6.19 6.25 27.07
C ILE A 84 7.39 6.97 27.67
N ASN A 85 7.41 7.12 28.99
CA ASN A 85 8.48 7.77 29.76
C ASN A 85 8.82 9.22 29.33
N PRO A 86 7.83 10.13 29.25
CA PRO A 86 8.07 11.52 28.85
C PRO A 86 9.03 12.28 29.77
N GLU A 87 9.17 11.86 31.02
CA GLU A 87 10.15 12.41 31.98
C GLU A 87 11.62 12.21 31.56
N ASP A 88 11.92 11.30 30.62
CA ASP A 88 13.28 11.17 30.09
C ASP A 88 13.70 12.42 29.28
N LEU A 89 12.75 13.22 28.81
CA LEU A 89 13.01 14.45 28.06
C LEU A 89 13.67 15.54 28.91
N ILE A 90 13.48 15.50 30.23
CA ILE A 90 14.04 16.49 31.16
C ILE A 90 15.37 16.05 31.80
N SER A 91 15.86 14.85 31.46
CA SER A 91 17.08 14.25 32.05
C SER A 91 18.34 15.13 31.96
N TYR A 92 18.41 16.01 30.95
CA TYR A 92 19.56 16.88 30.70
C TYR A 92 19.17 18.37 30.69
N SER A 93 18.45 18.80 31.73
CA SER A 93 18.02 20.21 31.88
C SER A 93 17.23 20.74 30.68
N ASN A 94 16.33 19.92 30.13
CA ASN A 94 15.54 20.21 28.93
C ASN A 94 16.38 20.42 27.65
N THR A 95 17.61 19.93 27.61
CA THR A 95 18.44 19.90 26.40
C THR A 95 18.18 18.63 25.62
N VAL A 96 17.76 18.80 24.37
CA VAL A 96 17.47 17.69 23.45
C VAL A 96 18.29 17.86 22.18
N VAL A 97 18.66 16.74 21.58
CA VAL A 97 19.33 16.70 20.28
C VAL A 97 18.45 15.98 19.28
N VAL A 98 18.23 16.62 18.13
CA VAL A 98 17.48 16.06 17.01
C VAL A 98 18.44 15.96 15.81
N PRO A 99 19.17 14.83 15.68
CA PRO A 99 20.20 14.69 14.65
C PRO A 99 19.59 14.57 13.24
N THR A 100 18.39 14.02 13.12
CA THR A 100 17.70 13.80 11.84
C THR A 100 16.22 13.57 12.06
N ALA A 101 15.46 13.52 10.97
CA ALA A 101 14.10 13.02 10.88
C ALA A 101 13.98 12.08 9.69
N TYR A 102 13.21 11.00 9.79
CA TYR A 102 12.98 10.11 8.66
C TYR A 102 11.55 10.17 8.17
N VAL A 103 11.37 10.40 6.86
CA VAL A 103 10.08 10.29 6.19
C VAL A 103 10.13 9.09 5.26
N LYS A 104 9.30 8.08 5.54
CA LYS A 104 9.12 6.89 4.70
C LYS A 104 7.95 7.13 3.75
N LEU A 105 8.22 7.15 2.46
CA LEU A 105 7.23 7.37 1.42
C LEU A 105 7.07 6.10 0.59
N LEU A 106 5.84 5.59 0.51
CA LEU A 106 5.50 4.42 -0.30
C LEU A 106 5.78 4.70 -1.78
N VAL A 107 6.58 3.84 -2.42
CA VAL A 107 6.86 3.92 -3.86
C VAL A 107 6.33 2.73 -4.64
N GLU A 108 6.24 1.56 -4.01
CA GLU A 108 5.65 0.36 -4.60
C GLU A 108 4.92 -0.44 -3.54
N GLY A 109 3.90 -1.18 -3.93
CA GLY A 109 3.29 -2.14 -3.02
C GLY A 109 2.31 -3.08 -3.66
N SER A 110 1.81 -3.99 -2.84
CA SER A 110 0.83 -4.98 -3.23
C SER A 110 -0.17 -5.22 -2.10
N ALA A 111 -1.35 -5.68 -2.46
CA ALA A 111 -2.36 -6.12 -1.51
C ALA A 111 -2.91 -7.47 -1.98
N PHE A 112 -3.15 -8.38 -1.04
CA PHE A 112 -3.70 -9.69 -1.30
C PHE A 112 -4.79 -10.00 -0.29
N VAL A 113 -5.90 -10.57 -0.77
CA VAL A 113 -6.96 -11.07 0.10
C VAL A 113 -7.49 -12.38 -0.46
N SER A 114 -7.68 -13.34 0.42
CA SER A 114 -8.22 -14.66 0.09
C SER A 114 -9.37 -15.01 1.02
N GLN A 115 -10.46 -15.51 0.48
CA GLN A 115 -11.55 -16.11 1.25
C GLN A 115 -11.65 -17.60 0.92
N LYS A 116 -11.64 -18.43 1.95
CA LYS A 116 -11.91 -19.87 1.84
C LYS A 116 -13.37 -20.14 2.21
N GLY A 117 -14.05 -20.96 1.43
CA GLY A 117 -15.37 -21.50 1.74
C GLY A 117 -15.29 -22.47 2.91
N GLY A 118 -16.35 -22.49 3.73
CA GLY A 118 -16.46 -23.41 4.88
C GLY A 118 -16.44 -24.89 4.46
N TYR A 119 -15.97 -25.73 5.37
CA TYR A 119 -15.86 -27.18 5.19
C TYR A 119 -17.26 -27.83 5.20
N GLN A 120 -17.95 -27.86 4.06
CA GLN A 120 -19.10 -28.74 3.90
C GLN A 120 -18.59 -30.17 3.68
N ILE A 121 -18.99 -31.08 4.57
CA ILE A 121 -18.61 -32.50 4.58
C ILE A 121 -18.83 -33.09 3.17
N GLY A 122 -17.74 -33.45 2.49
CA GLY A 122 -17.75 -34.14 1.20
C GLY A 122 -17.59 -33.29 -0.07
N LYS A 123 -17.35 -31.97 0.00
CA LYS A 123 -17.03 -31.13 -1.18
C LYS A 123 -15.78 -30.27 -0.96
N SER A 124 -14.91 -30.19 -1.96
CA SER A 124 -13.69 -29.38 -1.92
C SER A 124 -14.00 -27.91 -1.60
N ALA A 125 -13.23 -27.32 -0.69
CA ALA A 125 -13.38 -25.92 -0.30
C ALA A 125 -13.11 -24.98 -1.49
N ASN A 126 -14.12 -24.23 -1.92
CA ASN A 126 -13.94 -23.13 -2.87
C ASN A 126 -13.03 -22.07 -2.24
N ALA A 127 -12.12 -21.47 -3.02
CA ALA A 127 -11.32 -20.32 -2.57
C ALA A 127 -11.36 -19.22 -3.62
N VAL A 128 -11.56 -17.98 -3.18
CA VAL A 128 -11.49 -16.78 -4.04
C VAL A 128 -10.38 -15.88 -3.57
N ASN A 129 -9.55 -15.44 -4.50
CA ASN A 129 -8.39 -14.60 -4.21
C ASN A 129 -8.44 -13.33 -5.06
N ALA A 130 -8.11 -12.20 -4.47
CA ALA A 130 -7.88 -10.96 -5.17
C ALA A 130 -6.52 -10.39 -4.79
N SER A 131 -5.82 -9.82 -5.76
CA SER A 131 -4.53 -9.17 -5.58
C SER A 131 -4.45 -7.89 -6.40
N ALA A 132 -3.72 -6.91 -5.87
CA ALA A 132 -3.35 -5.72 -6.62
C ALA A 132 -1.87 -5.43 -6.41
N LYS A 133 -1.23 -4.91 -7.45
CA LYS A 133 0.08 -4.27 -7.36
C LYS A 133 -0.06 -2.82 -7.75
N TYR A 134 0.72 -1.94 -7.14
CA TYR A 134 0.72 -0.53 -7.47
C TYR A 134 2.12 0.05 -7.40
N LYS A 135 2.37 1.01 -8.30
CA LYS A 135 3.57 1.83 -8.32
C LYS A 135 3.20 3.30 -8.19
N VAL A 136 4.00 4.05 -7.44
CA VAL A 136 3.84 5.48 -7.25
C VAL A 136 4.87 6.22 -8.11
N VAL A 137 4.40 7.17 -8.90
CA VAL A 137 5.19 7.97 -9.84
C VAL A 137 5.15 9.43 -9.42
N GLY A 138 6.29 10.11 -9.55
CA GLY A 138 6.44 11.54 -9.27
C GLY A 138 7.13 11.86 -7.94
N ILE A 139 7.47 10.84 -7.15
CA ILE A 139 8.33 11.00 -5.96
C ILE A 139 9.79 10.88 -6.40
N ASP A 140 10.51 12.01 -6.38
CA ASP A 140 11.95 12.06 -6.59
C ASP A 140 12.69 12.39 -5.28
N LYS A 141 14.01 12.22 -5.30
CA LYS A 141 14.90 12.50 -4.16
C LYS A 141 14.68 13.91 -3.61
N LYS A 142 14.57 14.91 -4.49
CA LYS A 142 14.43 16.31 -4.09
C LYS A 142 13.12 16.52 -3.32
N LEU A 143 12.00 16.04 -3.84
CA LEU A 143 10.70 16.12 -3.18
C LEU A 143 10.73 15.44 -1.80
N ALA A 144 11.26 14.22 -1.75
CA ALA A 144 11.29 13.43 -0.53
C ALA A 144 12.15 14.12 0.56
N GLN A 145 13.32 14.65 0.18
CA GLN A 145 14.18 15.41 1.10
C GLN A 145 13.58 16.76 1.50
N ASP A 146 12.87 17.45 0.59
CA ASP A 146 12.19 18.70 0.91
C ASP A 146 11.04 18.49 1.91
N ILE A 147 10.31 17.37 1.81
CA ILE A 147 9.29 16.98 2.81
C ILE A 147 9.98 16.66 4.15
N ALA A 148 11.05 15.85 4.13
CA ALA A 148 11.77 15.50 5.36
C ALA A 148 12.37 16.72 6.07
N ARG A 149 12.92 17.68 5.32
CA ARG A 149 13.46 18.93 5.86
C ARG A 149 12.39 19.78 6.50
N GLN A 150 11.27 20.01 5.82
CA GLN A 150 10.17 20.81 6.37
C GLN A 150 9.54 20.14 7.61
N ALA A 151 9.39 18.82 7.61
CA ALA A 151 8.92 18.09 8.79
C ALA A 151 9.90 18.18 9.97
N TYR A 152 11.21 18.13 9.70
CA TYR A 152 12.28 18.32 10.69
C TYR A 152 12.28 19.74 11.27
N ASP A 153 12.22 20.75 10.42
CA ASP A 153 12.24 22.16 10.83
C ASP A 153 11.01 22.49 11.70
N ASP A 154 9.82 22.01 11.31
CA ASP A 154 8.60 22.14 12.11
C ASP A 154 8.71 21.42 13.47
N PHE A 155 9.28 20.20 13.49
CA PHE A 155 9.51 19.46 14.73
C PHE A 155 10.43 20.22 15.70
N VAL A 156 11.56 20.72 15.19
CA VAL A 156 12.52 21.52 15.96
C VAL A 156 11.87 22.80 16.48
N ALA A 157 11.12 23.51 15.63
CA ALA A 157 10.42 24.73 16.01
C ALA A 157 9.42 24.49 17.15
N LYS A 158 8.65 23.40 17.07
CA LYS A 158 7.64 23.05 18.08
C LYS A 158 8.26 22.63 19.42
N LEU A 159 9.38 21.89 19.41
CA LEU A 159 10.12 21.59 20.64
C LEU A 159 10.71 22.86 21.29
N ARG A 160 11.27 23.77 20.49
CA ARG A 160 11.74 25.08 20.98
C ARG A 160 10.59 25.90 21.57
N ALA A 161 9.43 25.91 20.93
CA ALA A 161 8.23 26.57 21.44
C ALA A 161 7.72 25.96 22.77
N ALA A 162 7.93 24.65 22.98
CA ALA A 162 7.70 23.98 24.27
C ALA A 162 8.76 24.33 25.35
N GLY A 163 9.75 25.17 25.01
CA GLY A 163 10.79 25.67 25.90
C GLY A 163 11.93 24.69 26.14
N TYR A 164 12.27 23.86 25.15
CA TYR A 164 13.46 23.02 25.16
C TYR A 164 14.62 23.72 24.45
N THR A 165 15.84 23.44 24.91
CA THR A 165 17.06 23.77 24.17
C THR A 165 17.29 22.68 23.14
N VAL A 166 17.13 22.99 21.85
CA VAL A 166 17.20 22.00 20.77
C VAL A 166 18.49 22.16 19.97
N LEU A 167 19.37 21.16 20.10
CA LEU A 167 20.55 20.96 19.28
C LEU A 167 20.16 20.24 17.99
N THR A 168 20.44 20.87 16.85
CA THR A 168 20.21 20.35 15.50
C THR A 168 21.44 19.62 14.99
N TYR A 169 21.33 18.98 13.81
CA TYR A 169 22.49 18.36 13.15
C TYR A 169 23.68 19.33 13.02
N ASN A 170 23.42 20.58 12.64
CA ASN A 170 24.47 21.59 12.47
C ASN A 170 25.23 21.89 13.77
N ASP A 171 24.58 21.74 14.92
CA ASP A 171 25.19 21.98 16.24
C ASP A 171 26.03 20.79 16.72
N ILE A 172 25.85 19.61 16.13
CA ILE A 172 26.48 18.36 16.59
C ILE A 172 27.39 17.71 15.55
N ARG A 173 27.39 18.18 14.30
CA ARG A 173 28.07 17.52 13.17
C ARG A 173 29.57 17.35 13.38
N ASP A 174 30.18 18.24 14.16
CA ASP A 174 31.62 18.26 14.45
C ASP A 174 31.99 17.37 15.66
N ARG A 175 31.03 16.69 16.28
CA ARG A 175 31.31 15.71 17.35
C ARG A 175 31.88 14.43 16.72
N ASP A 176 32.97 13.90 17.26
CA ASP A 176 33.69 12.72 16.73
C ASP A 176 32.77 11.54 16.39
N PHE A 177 31.80 11.22 17.26
CA PHE A 177 30.89 10.11 17.05
C PHE A 177 29.78 10.37 16.02
N VAL A 178 29.53 11.63 15.64
CA VAL A 178 28.61 12.02 14.56
C VAL A 178 29.34 12.02 13.22
N MET A 179 30.59 12.50 13.21
CA MET A 179 31.47 12.44 12.03
C MET A 179 31.77 11.00 11.63
N SER A 180 32.06 10.13 12.59
CA SER A 180 32.33 8.70 12.37
C SER A 180 31.08 7.84 12.22
N ALA A 181 29.88 8.40 12.38
CA ALA A 181 28.64 7.66 12.20
C ALA A 181 28.48 7.23 10.73
N GLU A 182 28.05 5.99 10.50
CA GLU A 182 27.83 5.51 9.15
C GLU A 182 26.55 6.10 8.54
N ARG A 183 26.55 6.27 7.22
CA ARG A 183 25.40 6.72 6.43
C ARG A 183 24.81 5.57 5.65
N GLU A 184 23.49 5.54 5.54
CA GLU A 184 22.81 4.49 4.80
C GLU A 184 23.04 4.64 3.29
N LYS A 185 23.28 3.53 2.60
CA LYS A 185 23.56 3.55 1.17
C LYS A 185 22.29 3.78 0.37
N ALA A 186 22.35 4.70 -0.58
CA ALA A 186 21.26 4.93 -1.52
C ALA A 186 21.02 3.71 -2.42
N ASP A 187 19.75 3.41 -2.69
CA ASP A 187 19.37 2.47 -3.74
C ASP A 187 19.65 3.08 -5.12
N ALA A 188 20.10 2.24 -6.06
CA ALA A 188 20.47 2.69 -7.39
C ALA A 188 19.28 3.24 -8.21
N ASN A 189 18.06 2.75 -7.96
CA ASN A 189 16.87 3.13 -8.71
C ASN A 189 16.26 4.44 -8.20
N TRP A 190 16.38 4.69 -6.89
CA TRP A 190 15.68 5.80 -6.23
C TRP A 190 16.60 6.93 -5.77
N GLY A 191 17.92 6.70 -5.70
CA GLY A 191 18.89 7.68 -5.19
C GLY A 191 18.73 7.97 -3.69
N LEU A 192 17.93 7.17 -2.99
CA LEU A 192 17.65 7.20 -1.56
C LEU A 192 17.63 5.76 -1.01
N PRO A 193 17.92 5.55 0.28
CA PRO A 193 17.73 4.25 0.91
C PRO A 193 16.28 3.76 0.81
N VAL A 194 16.10 2.45 0.75
CA VAL A 194 14.79 1.80 0.64
C VAL A 194 14.56 0.82 1.79
N GLU A 195 13.31 0.74 2.25
CA GLU A 195 12.88 -0.17 3.29
C GLU A 195 11.66 -0.96 2.82
N ASN A 196 11.68 -2.27 3.04
CA ASN A 196 10.50 -3.11 2.83
C ASN A 196 9.63 -3.10 4.08
N SER A 197 8.31 -3.11 3.92
CA SER A 197 7.42 -3.38 5.05
C SER A 197 7.79 -4.71 5.71
N ARG A 198 7.41 -4.87 6.97
CA ARG A 198 7.60 -6.15 7.68
C ARG A 198 6.94 -7.33 6.97
N ALA A 199 5.85 -7.09 6.24
CA ALA A 199 5.15 -8.10 5.45
C ALA A 199 5.80 -8.35 4.07
N GLY A 200 6.77 -7.53 3.67
CA GLY A 200 7.45 -7.64 2.38
C GLY A 200 6.59 -7.26 1.17
N ASP A 201 5.42 -6.65 1.42
CA ASP A 201 4.42 -6.33 0.40
C ASP A 201 4.46 -4.88 -0.06
N GLN A 202 5.28 -4.03 0.58
CA GLN A 202 5.41 -2.60 0.29
C GLN A 202 6.87 -2.17 0.33
N ILE A 203 7.25 -1.28 -0.57
CA ILE A 203 8.58 -0.67 -0.67
C ILE A 203 8.43 0.83 -0.38
N TYR A 204 9.24 1.30 0.56
CA TYR A 204 9.32 2.70 0.96
C TYR A 204 10.69 3.25 0.58
N ILE A 205 10.74 4.47 0.05
CA ILE A 205 11.97 5.27 0.12
C ILE A 205 12.05 5.93 1.49
N VAL A 206 13.24 6.00 2.06
CA VAL A 206 13.50 6.61 3.37
C VAL A 206 14.29 7.89 3.17
N ALA A 207 13.63 9.03 3.36
CA ALA A 207 14.25 10.35 3.21
C ALA A 207 14.63 10.94 4.57
N ALA A 208 15.85 11.47 4.65
CA ALA A 208 16.30 12.40 5.68
C ALA A 208 16.35 13.83 5.10
N PRO A 209 16.49 14.90 5.92
CA PRO A 209 16.54 16.28 5.41
C PRO A 209 17.70 16.54 4.41
N SER A 210 18.76 15.74 4.52
CA SER A 210 19.94 15.72 3.64
C SER A 210 20.59 14.33 3.69
N ASP A 211 21.48 14.04 2.73
CA ASP A 211 22.26 12.79 2.70
C ASP A 211 23.16 12.65 3.94
N GLU A 212 23.72 13.77 4.40
CA GLU A 212 24.54 13.84 5.61
C GLU A 212 23.78 13.55 6.90
N GLN A 213 22.45 13.64 6.89
CA GLN A 213 21.59 13.33 8.02
C GLN A 213 20.97 11.93 7.91
N HIS A 214 21.30 11.16 6.87
CA HIS A 214 20.80 9.81 6.68
C HIS A 214 21.71 8.78 7.35
N PHE A 215 21.62 8.71 8.67
CA PHE A 215 22.40 7.77 9.48
C PHE A 215 21.96 6.32 9.24
N MET A 216 22.90 5.38 9.23
CA MET A 216 22.59 3.97 9.08
C MET A 216 21.84 3.43 10.30
N SER A 217 20.62 2.96 10.08
CA SER A 217 19.85 2.23 11.10
C SER A 217 20.40 0.81 11.30
N GLY A 218 20.34 0.29 12.52
CA GLY A 218 20.92 -1.02 12.86
C GLY A 218 19.90 -2.01 13.41
N MET A 219 20.15 -3.29 13.20
CA MET A 219 19.27 -4.40 13.63
C MET A 219 19.08 -4.46 15.17
N ASN A 220 20.08 -4.04 15.95
CA ASN A 220 20.08 -4.18 17.41
C ASN A 220 19.60 -2.94 18.18
N SER A 221 19.64 -1.75 17.57
CA SER A 221 19.32 -0.48 18.26
C SER A 221 18.45 0.46 17.40
N GLY A 222 17.92 -0.04 16.29
CA GLY A 222 17.03 0.69 15.39
C GLY A 222 17.66 1.99 14.90
N VAL A 223 16.88 3.06 14.93
CA VAL A 223 17.29 4.41 14.50
C VAL A 223 18.37 5.05 15.37
N PHE A 224 18.63 4.51 16.57
CA PHE A 224 19.67 5.02 17.45
C PHE A 224 21.02 4.32 17.28
N ASN A 225 21.15 3.39 16.33
CA ASN A 225 22.36 2.55 16.21
C ASN A 225 23.67 3.35 16.19
N GLN A 226 23.72 4.49 15.50
CA GLN A 226 24.91 5.34 15.45
C GLN A 226 25.18 6.12 16.73
N PHE A 227 24.17 6.30 17.58
CA PHE A 227 24.18 7.15 18.77
C PHE A 227 24.24 6.35 20.08
N VAL A 228 24.39 5.02 19.99
CA VAL A 228 24.51 4.11 21.13
C VAL A 228 25.86 3.39 21.08
N SER A 229 26.45 3.15 22.25
CA SER A 229 27.58 2.24 22.42
C SER A 229 27.37 1.42 23.69
N LEU A 230 27.46 0.10 23.58
CA LEU A 230 27.27 -0.84 24.71
C LEU A 230 25.96 -0.60 25.49
N GLY A 231 24.87 -0.30 24.76
CA GLY A 231 23.55 -0.02 25.35
C GLY A 231 23.43 1.34 26.05
N LYS A 232 24.42 2.22 25.93
CA LYS A 232 24.41 3.57 26.52
C LYS A 232 24.40 4.65 25.42
N PRO A 233 23.71 5.78 25.64
CA PRO A 233 23.74 6.90 24.72
C PRO A 233 25.18 7.46 24.62
N LYS A 234 25.63 7.80 23.41
CA LYS A 234 26.91 8.50 23.18
C LYS A 234 26.83 9.97 23.60
N PHE A 235 25.64 10.58 23.48
CA PHE A 235 25.35 11.88 24.07
C PHE A 235 25.28 11.79 25.58
N LYS A 236 26.00 12.68 26.28
CA LYS A 236 26.06 12.73 27.76
C LYS A 236 25.48 14.01 28.33
N ASP A 237 25.03 14.90 27.45
CA ASP A 237 24.67 16.29 27.69
C ASP A 237 23.28 16.63 27.13
N ALA A 238 22.62 15.71 26.42
CA ALA A 238 21.32 15.93 25.80
C ALA A 238 20.54 14.63 25.62
N THR A 239 19.22 14.71 25.67
CA THR A 239 18.31 13.60 25.30
C THR A 239 18.19 13.54 23.79
N VAL A 240 18.47 12.37 23.19
CA VAL A 240 18.38 12.19 21.72
C VAL A 240 16.95 11.89 21.31
N ILE A 241 16.44 12.56 20.29
CA ILE A 241 15.10 12.31 19.72
C ILE A 241 15.21 12.18 18.20
N ILE A 242 14.62 11.13 17.62
CA ILE A 242 14.64 10.91 16.16
C ILE A 242 13.21 10.66 15.67
N PRO A 243 12.50 11.69 15.16
CA PRO A 243 11.17 11.49 14.62
C PRO A 243 11.19 10.69 13.30
N GLN A 244 10.16 9.86 13.13
CA GLN A 244 9.91 9.03 11.96
C GLN A 244 8.44 9.14 11.56
N TYR A 245 8.20 9.28 10.26
CA TYR A 245 6.86 9.39 9.69
C TYR A 245 6.73 8.39 8.55
N THR A 246 5.74 7.50 8.63
CA THR A 246 5.41 6.56 7.56
C THR A 246 4.15 7.03 6.87
N ILE A 247 4.28 7.42 5.61
CA ILE A 247 3.21 7.99 4.79
C ILE A 247 2.92 7.04 3.64
N THR A 248 1.66 6.67 3.52
CA THR A 248 1.19 5.68 2.54
C THR A 248 0.15 6.33 1.63
N ALA A 249 0.43 6.31 0.33
CA ALA A 249 -0.49 6.66 -0.75
C ALA A 249 -0.09 5.87 -2.01
N PRO A 250 -1.04 5.32 -2.78
CA PRO A 250 -2.49 5.34 -2.55
C PRO A 250 -2.90 4.45 -1.36
N GLN A 251 -4.15 4.56 -0.92
CA GLN A 251 -4.74 3.63 0.04
C GLN A 251 -5.24 2.38 -0.70
N VAL A 252 -4.75 1.20 -0.31
CA VAL A 252 -5.15 -0.08 -0.89
C VAL A 252 -5.47 -1.07 0.21
N TRP A 253 -6.62 -1.74 0.13
CA TRP A 253 -7.02 -2.74 1.13
C TRP A 253 -7.89 -3.85 0.52
N GLY A 254 -7.77 -5.05 1.09
CA GLY A 254 -8.61 -6.18 0.75
C GLY A 254 -9.93 -6.16 1.52
N LYS A 255 -11.01 -6.58 0.87
CA LYS A 255 -12.25 -7.01 1.51
C LYS A 255 -12.53 -8.45 1.10
N ALA A 256 -12.92 -9.26 2.06
CA ALA A 256 -13.38 -10.62 1.84
C ALA A 256 -14.68 -10.82 2.59
N ASP A 257 -15.65 -11.44 1.93
CA ASP A 257 -16.96 -11.74 2.48
C ASP A 257 -17.29 -13.20 2.20
N ALA A 258 -17.87 -13.86 3.19
CA ALA A 258 -18.40 -15.22 3.06
C ALA A 258 -19.82 -15.26 3.58
N SER A 259 -20.73 -15.78 2.76
CA SER A 259 -22.10 -16.11 3.10
C SER A 259 -22.35 -17.61 2.89
N TYR A 260 -23.55 -18.07 3.22
CA TYR A 260 -23.95 -19.47 3.03
C TYR A 260 -23.87 -19.93 1.56
N SER A 261 -23.99 -19.02 0.60
CA SER A 261 -24.03 -19.33 -0.85
C SER A 261 -22.94 -18.63 -1.68
N THR A 262 -22.24 -17.64 -1.13
CA THR A 262 -21.24 -16.86 -1.87
C THR A 262 -19.97 -16.65 -1.05
N ILE A 263 -18.82 -16.74 -1.72
CA ILE A 263 -17.54 -16.24 -1.20
C ILE A 263 -17.03 -15.18 -2.18
N SER A 264 -16.54 -14.06 -1.67
CA SER A 264 -15.97 -12.99 -2.47
C SER A 264 -14.69 -12.44 -1.84
N ALA A 265 -13.80 -11.98 -2.72
CA ALA A 265 -12.56 -11.31 -2.37
C ALA A 265 -12.39 -10.16 -3.37
N ALA A 266 -12.16 -8.95 -2.89
CA ALA A 266 -11.99 -7.77 -3.71
C ALA A 266 -10.88 -6.87 -3.13
N ILE A 267 -10.10 -6.25 -4.02
CA ILE A 267 -9.20 -5.17 -3.65
C ILE A 267 -9.91 -3.85 -3.90
N ASN A 268 -9.89 -2.99 -2.89
CA ASN A 268 -10.34 -1.62 -2.98
C ASN A 268 -9.13 -0.69 -2.99
N THR A 269 -9.24 0.39 -3.74
CA THR A 269 -8.19 1.39 -3.88
C THR A 269 -8.79 2.78 -3.78
N ALA A 270 -8.09 3.71 -3.14
CA ALA A 270 -8.45 5.13 -3.11
C ALA A 270 -7.20 6.00 -3.30
N PRO A 271 -7.29 7.14 -4.02
CA PRO A 271 -6.17 8.06 -4.26
C PRO A 271 -5.79 8.89 -3.02
N GLY A 272 -6.31 8.52 -1.85
CA GLY A 272 -6.06 9.21 -0.59
C GLY A 272 -4.68 8.92 -0.01
N MET A 273 -4.35 9.68 1.02
CA MET A 273 -3.09 9.58 1.76
C MET A 273 -3.39 9.35 3.24
N GLN A 274 -2.58 8.49 3.86
CA GLN A 274 -2.62 8.29 5.30
C GLN A 274 -1.24 8.42 5.93
N LEU A 275 -1.21 8.98 7.14
CA LEU A 275 -0.13 8.77 8.08
C LEU A 275 -0.32 7.37 8.66
N GLN A 276 0.41 6.38 8.16
CA GLN A 276 0.34 4.99 8.59
C GLN A 276 0.80 4.85 10.05
N SER A 277 1.89 5.54 10.38
CA SER A 277 2.44 5.63 11.73
C SER A 277 3.35 6.84 11.83
N ALA A 278 3.38 7.49 12.98
CA ALA A 278 4.48 8.38 13.34
C ALA A 278 5.02 8.02 14.71
N THR A 279 6.35 8.08 14.86
CA THR A 279 7.04 7.82 16.10
C THR A 279 8.11 8.86 16.34
N ALA A 280 8.34 9.24 17.59
CA ALA A 280 9.48 10.01 18.03
C ALA A 280 10.06 9.29 19.25
N PRO A 281 10.80 8.19 19.04
CA PRO A 281 11.54 7.58 20.12
C PRO A 281 12.56 8.58 20.67
N TRP A 282 12.80 8.50 21.98
CA TRP A 282 13.84 9.28 22.64
C TRP A 282 14.73 8.42 23.52
N MET A 283 15.92 8.94 23.79
CA MET A 283 16.91 8.30 24.63
C MET A 283 17.54 9.33 25.55
N GLY A 284 17.10 9.32 26.82
CA GLY A 284 17.63 10.16 27.89
C GLY A 284 18.80 9.50 28.62
N ALA A 285 19.02 9.93 29.87
CA ALA A 285 20.03 9.32 30.72
C ALA A 285 19.75 7.83 30.95
N PRO A 286 20.78 6.97 31.17
CA PRO A 286 20.56 5.57 31.50
C PRO A 286 19.75 5.43 32.81
N VAL A 287 18.53 4.93 32.71
CA VAL A 287 17.66 4.65 33.87
C VAL A 287 17.31 3.16 33.89
N VAL A 288 17.41 2.51 35.05
CA VAL A 288 16.95 1.13 35.24
C VAL A 288 15.43 1.15 35.32
N ARG A 289 14.76 0.59 34.30
CA ARG A 289 13.29 0.48 34.24
C ARG A 289 12.87 -0.97 34.08
N ILE A 290 11.93 -1.41 34.90
CA ILE A 290 11.21 -2.67 34.68
C ILE A 290 10.30 -2.43 33.47
N MET A 291 10.35 -3.30 32.46
CA MET A 291 9.81 -3.16 31.10
C MET A 291 8.50 -2.35 30.94
N HIS A 292 8.58 -1.17 30.31
CA HIS A 292 7.40 -0.39 29.84
C HIS A 292 7.50 0.06 28.37
N GLY A 293 8.39 -0.56 27.57
CA GLY A 293 8.57 -0.24 26.15
C GLY A 293 9.70 0.75 25.88
N ILE A 294 9.92 1.06 24.60
CA ILE A 294 10.93 2.04 24.15
C ILE A 294 10.42 3.45 24.47
N PRO A 295 11.16 4.29 25.22
CA PRO A 295 10.77 5.67 25.48
C PRO A 295 10.49 6.43 24.19
N GLY A 296 9.38 7.13 24.12
CA GLY A 296 8.95 7.74 22.87
C GLY A 296 7.49 8.14 22.82
N LEU A 297 7.15 8.86 21.75
CA LEU A 297 5.78 9.09 21.32
C LEU A 297 5.46 8.23 20.11
N THR A 298 4.30 7.59 20.06
CA THR A 298 3.82 6.86 18.88
C THR A 298 2.34 7.14 18.63
N THR A 299 1.94 7.18 17.36
CA THR A 299 0.53 7.17 16.97
C THR A 299 -0.13 5.85 17.33
N LYS A 300 -1.41 5.87 17.74
CA LYS A 300 -2.21 4.67 18.08
C LYS A 300 -2.79 3.94 16.87
N GLY A 301 -2.77 4.55 15.69
CA GLY A 301 -3.28 3.96 14.46
C GLY A 301 -3.06 4.87 13.25
N ALA A 302 -3.35 4.32 12.07
CA ALA A 302 -3.26 5.08 10.83
C ALA A 302 -4.37 6.15 10.77
N ILE A 303 -4.03 7.33 10.26
CA ILE A 303 -4.96 8.45 10.12
C ILE A 303 -4.94 8.95 8.69
N LYS A 304 -6.15 9.11 8.13
CA LYS A 304 -6.32 9.72 6.82
C LYS A 304 -5.97 11.20 6.90
N ILE A 305 -5.04 11.65 6.05
CA ILE A 305 -4.55 13.04 6.02
C ILE A 305 -4.93 13.78 4.74
N SER A 306 -5.39 13.05 3.72
CA SER A 306 -6.04 13.61 2.52
C SER A 306 -6.92 12.57 1.82
N ASP A 307 -8.00 13.03 1.19
CA ASP A 307 -8.87 12.21 0.34
C ASP A 307 -8.30 11.97 -1.06
N LYS A 308 -7.47 12.89 -1.55
CA LYS A 308 -6.86 12.82 -2.88
C LYS A 308 -5.52 13.54 -2.90
N VAL A 309 -4.47 12.86 -3.38
CA VAL A 309 -3.12 13.44 -3.55
C VAL A 309 -2.50 13.12 -4.91
N GLY A 310 -3.33 12.64 -5.84
CA GLY A 310 -2.90 12.21 -7.16
C GLY A 310 -4.01 11.49 -7.92
N GLU A 311 -3.61 10.86 -9.02
CA GLU A 311 -4.49 10.10 -9.90
C GLU A 311 -4.07 8.64 -9.91
N LEU A 312 -5.05 7.76 -9.67
CA LEU A 312 -4.87 6.32 -9.71
C LEU A 312 -5.45 5.78 -11.00
N VAL A 313 -4.58 5.22 -11.84
CA VAL A 313 -4.96 4.62 -13.11
C VAL A 313 -4.75 3.11 -13.01
N LYS A 314 -5.82 2.35 -13.23
CA LYS A 314 -5.71 0.90 -13.44
C LYS A 314 -5.04 0.68 -14.80
N ALA A 315 -3.96 -0.09 -14.85
CA ALA A 315 -3.39 -0.52 -16.13
C ALA A 315 -4.49 -1.24 -16.93
N ALA A 316 -4.55 -1.00 -18.24
CA ALA A 316 -5.41 -1.80 -19.11
C ALA A 316 -5.05 -3.28 -18.90
N ASP A 317 -6.04 -4.15 -18.89
CA ASP A 317 -5.83 -5.60 -18.77
C ASP A 317 -5.16 -6.11 -20.07
N GLU A 318 -3.89 -5.76 -20.28
CA GLU A 318 -3.03 -6.35 -21.29
C GLU A 318 -2.82 -7.81 -20.90
N PRO A 319 -3.15 -8.79 -21.77
CA PRO A 319 -2.96 -10.19 -21.46
C PRO A 319 -1.46 -10.50 -21.35
N THR A 320 -0.89 -10.37 -20.16
CA THR A 320 0.44 -10.88 -19.85
C THR A 320 0.43 -12.40 -19.86
N ALA A 321 1.54 -13.06 -20.22
CA ALA A 321 1.64 -14.51 -20.17
C ALA A 321 1.26 -15.12 -18.80
N ALA A 322 1.40 -14.34 -17.71
CA ALA A 322 0.92 -14.71 -16.37
C ALA A 322 -0.61 -14.64 -16.22
N SER A 323 -1.29 -13.64 -16.80
CA SER A 323 -2.75 -13.59 -16.83
C SER A 323 -3.34 -14.59 -17.81
N THR A 324 -2.66 -14.90 -18.92
CA THR A 324 -3.05 -15.99 -19.84
C THR A 324 -2.87 -17.34 -19.16
N THR A 325 -1.78 -17.58 -18.43
CA THR A 325 -1.60 -18.85 -17.71
C THR A 325 -2.58 -18.97 -16.55
N ALA A 326 -2.86 -17.91 -15.78
CA ALA A 326 -3.89 -17.93 -14.74
C ALA A 326 -5.29 -18.14 -15.33
N ASN A 327 -5.64 -17.51 -16.46
CA ASN A 327 -6.93 -17.68 -17.12
C ASN A 327 -7.07 -19.02 -17.86
N VAL A 328 -5.98 -19.57 -18.42
CA VAL A 328 -5.94 -20.88 -19.09
C VAL A 328 -5.89 -22.02 -18.07
N LEU A 329 -5.17 -21.86 -16.94
CA LEU A 329 -5.29 -22.79 -15.81
C LEU A 329 -6.70 -22.72 -15.24
N ASN A 330 -7.30 -21.53 -15.09
CA ASN A 330 -8.67 -21.37 -14.58
C ASN A 330 -9.70 -21.97 -15.56
N ALA A 331 -9.53 -21.84 -16.87
CA ALA A 331 -10.38 -22.49 -17.88
C ALA A 331 -10.17 -24.01 -17.94
N GLY A 332 -8.94 -24.50 -17.79
CA GLY A 332 -8.60 -25.93 -17.74
C GLY A 332 -9.07 -26.60 -16.43
N LEU A 333 -8.90 -25.91 -15.30
CA LEU A 333 -9.42 -26.30 -13.99
C LEU A 333 -10.94 -26.19 -13.94
N GLN A 334 -11.59 -25.25 -14.64
CA GLN A 334 -13.05 -25.24 -14.79
C GLN A 334 -13.56 -26.46 -15.57
N GLY A 335 -12.85 -26.87 -16.62
CA GLY A 335 -13.15 -28.10 -17.36
C GLY A 335 -12.97 -29.38 -16.54
N LEU A 336 -11.97 -29.42 -15.66
CA LEU A 336 -11.69 -30.55 -14.75
C LEU A 336 -12.53 -30.52 -13.45
N ALA A 337 -12.90 -29.34 -12.96
CA ALA A 337 -13.78 -29.12 -11.81
C ALA A 337 -15.21 -29.57 -12.09
N LEU A 338 -15.70 -29.32 -13.31
CA LEU A 338 -17.00 -29.82 -13.79
C LEU A 338 -17.06 -31.35 -13.88
N LEU A 339 -15.91 -32.04 -13.99
CA LEU A 339 -15.84 -33.50 -14.03
C LEU A 339 -15.51 -34.16 -12.68
N THR A 340 -14.93 -33.43 -11.72
CA THR A 340 -14.41 -34.02 -10.46
C THR A 340 -15.02 -33.43 -9.19
N GLY A 341 -15.92 -32.44 -9.28
CA GLY A 341 -16.52 -31.80 -8.11
C GLY A 341 -15.56 -30.93 -7.30
N ALA A 342 -14.38 -30.62 -7.85
CA ALA A 342 -13.42 -29.69 -7.28
C ALA A 342 -13.91 -28.25 -7.47
N GLY A 343 -13.85 -27.45 -6.41
CA GLY A 343 -14.32 -26.06 -6.41
C GLY A 343 -13.56 -25.13 -7.36
N THR A 344 -14.24 -24.14 -7.96
CA THR A 344 -13.63 -23.15 -8.88
C THR A 344 -12.82 -22.11 -8.10
N ILE A 345 -11.55 -21.92 -8.45
CA ILE A 345 -10.69 -20.86 -7.89
C ILE A 345 -10.73 -19.65 -8.82
N LYS A 346 -11.37 -18.54 -8.40
CA LYS A 346 -11.30 -17.27 -9.13
C LYS A 346 -10.14 -16.43 -8.58
N GLN A 347 -9.18 -16.08 -9.44
CA GLN A 347 -8.08 -15.17 -9.15
C GLN A 347 -8.27 -13.87 -9.94
N ASN A 348 -8.32 -12.73 -9.25
CA ASN A 348 -8.30 -11.41 -9.89
C ASN A 348 -6.99 -10.71 -9.50
N ALA A 349 -6.16 -10.38 -10.49
CA ALA A 349 -4.95 -9.59 -10.31
C ALA A 349 -5.11 -8.27 -11.07
N SER A 350 -4.75 -7.15 -10.44
CA SER A 350 -4.81 -5.83 -11.08
C SER A 350 -3.53 -5.05 -10.81
N GLU A 351 -3.08 -4.30 -11.81
CA GLU A 351 -1.93 -3.42 -11.69
C GLU A 351 -2.39 -1.97 -11.76
N TYR A 352 -1.85 -1.12 -10.89
CA TYR A 352 -2.20 0.29 -10.81
C TYR A 352 -0.95 1.17 -10.88
N THR A 353 -1.07 2.30 -11.57
CA THR A 353 -0.10 3.39 -11.51
C THR A 353 -0.72 4.56 -10.78
N PHE A 354 -0.09 5.03 -9.72
CA PHE A 354 -0.51 6.22 -8.98
C PHE A 354 0.44 7.38 -9.30
N THR A 355 -0.04 8.38 -10.02
CA THR A 355 0.75 9.58 -10.33
C THR A 355 0.39 10.66 -9.33
N ILE A 356 1.39 11.14 -8.57
CA ILE A 356 1.14 12.14 -7.53
C ILE A 356 0.96 13.54 -8.12
N ASP A 357 0.07 14.33 -7.52
CA ASP A 357 0.20 15.79 -7.57
C ASP A 357 1.24 16.18 -6.51
N ARG A 358 2.40 16.64 -6.96
CA ARG A 358 3.55 16.92 -6.08
C ARG A 358 3.22 17.93 -4.97
N ASN A 359 2.41 18.95 -5.27
CA ASN A 359 2.05 19.97 -4.30
C ASN A 359 1.04 19.42 -3.29
N ALA A 360 -0.04 18.80 -3.78
CA ALA A 360 -1.05 18.20 -2.91
C ALA A 360 -0.45 17.09 -2.01
N TYR A 361 0.45 16.29 -2.57
CA TYR A 361 1.18 15.24 -1.85
C TYR A 361 2.06 15.82 -0.74
N ALA A 362 2.91 16.80 -1.06
CA ALA A 362 3.77 17.43 -0.06
C ALA A 362 2.97 18.12 1.04
N SER A 363 1.93 18.90 0.69
CA SER A 363 1.09 19.59 1.68
C SER A 363 0.35 18.61 2.60
N ALA A 364 -0.19 17.52 2.06
CA ALA A 364 -0.86 16.49 2.87
C ALA A 364 0.14 15.78 3.80
N ALA A 365 1.32 15.41 3.29
CA ALA A 365 2.37 14.78 4.06
C ALA A 365 2.83 15.66 5.24
N LEU A 366 3.06 16.96 4.97
CA LEU A 366 3.48 17.93 5.97
C LEU A 366 2.38 18.23 7.00
N ARG A 367 1.10 18.21 6.61
CA ARG A 367 -0.01 18.29 7.56
C ARG A 367 0.04 17.14 8.55
N GLY A 368 0.15 15.90 8.06
CA GLY A 368 0.24 14.71 8.93
C GLY A 368 1.44 14.74 9.87
N ALA A 369 2.62 15.13 9.37
CA ALA A 369 3.80 15.32 10.21
C ALA A 369 3.60 16.45 11.24
N GLY A 370 3.04 17.57 10.79
CA GLY A 370 2.76 18.73 11.63
C GLY A 370 1.82 18.41 12.80
N ASP A 371 0.75 17.66 12.55
CA ASP A 371 -0.18 17.22 13.60
C ASP A 371 0.54 16.36 14.64
N PHE A 372 1.42 15.43 14.22
CA PHE A 372 2.23 14.63 15.14
C PHE A 372 3.21 15.46 15.94
N ASN A 373 3.90 16.40 15.28
CA ASN A 373 4.85 17.29 15.92
C ASN A 373 4.18 18.16 16.98
N ALA A 374 2.93 18.57 16.77
CA ALA A 374 2.15 19.32 17.75
C ALA A 374 1.89 18.47 19.01
N ARG A 375 1.48 17.20 18.84
CA ARG A 375 1.29 16.27 19.96
C ARG A 375 2.60 15.99 20.70
N MET A 376 3.73 15.94 20.00
CA MET A 376 5.04 15.84 20.64
C MET A 376 5.34 17.05 21.51
N ALA A 377 5.12 18.26 21.01
CA ALA A 377 5.34 19.48 21.80
C ALA A 377 4.43 19.55 23.02
N GLU A 378 3.16 19.12 22.91
CA GLU A 378 2.24 19.04 24.05
C GLU A 378 2.76 18.08 25.13
N VAL A 379 3.22 16.88 24.74
CA VAL A 379 3.80 15.89 25.66
C VAL A 379 5.10 16.42 26.28
N ALA A 380 5.96 17.05 25.48
CA ALA A 380 7.21 17.64 25.95
C ALA A 380 6.95 18.77 26.97
N ALA A 381 5.97 19.64 26.69
CA ALA A 381 5.59 20.71 27.60
C ALA A 381 4.98 20.18 28.90
N ALA A 382 4.20 19.09 28.82
CA ALA A 382 3.65 18.42 30.00
C ALA A 382 4.74 17.78 30.87
N ALA A 383 5.80 17.23 30.28
CA ALA A 383 6.91 16.61 31.01
C ALA A 383 7.73 17.59 31.87
N LYS A 384 7.64 18.89 31.59
CA LYS A 384 8.33 19.95 32.34
C LYS A 384 7.56 20.41 33.59
N LYS A 385 6.28 20.06 33.70
CA LYS A 385 5.44 20.37 34.86
C LYS A 385 5.57 19.29 35.90
#